data_AF-A0A7M1S9H4-F1
#
_entry.id   AF-A0A7M1S9H4-F1
#
_cell.length_a   1.000
_cell.length_b   1.000
_cell.length_c   1.000
_cell.angle_alpha   90.00
_cell.angle_beta   90.00
_cell.angle_gamma   90.00
#
_symmetry.space_group_name_H-M   'P 1'
#
loop_
_entity.id
_entity.type
_entity.pdbx_description
1 polymer ?
#
loop_
_entity_poly.entity_id
_entity_poly.type
_entity_poly.pdbx_seq_one_letter_code
_entity_poly.pdbx_strand_id
1 'polypeptide(L)'
;MWEWITRWAFHIHLIMAISWIGGSVFMFVLGITLRDKKAQKEVYPHVGPIFGWFEVVALVLLLATGFIMGINYHLFEILLNPNGSEISDALLNKVVLVSILTIATVVHFVIAYKTNGRERTPVQQFLSRGSSMLIFFLNLFVMHYAIVLRNIL
;
A
#
# COMPACT_ATOMS: atom_id res chain seq x y z
N MET A 1 0.31 -27.78 -10.21
CA MET A 1 1.11 -27.10 -9.18
C MET A 1 1.01 -25.57 -9.31
N TRP A 2 1.29 -24.99 -10.49
CA TRP A 2 1.23 -23.54 -10.73
C TRP A 2 -0.15 -22.92 -10.45
N GLU A 3 -1.23 -23.50 -11.00
CA GLU A 3 -2.63 -23.10 -10.73
C GLU A 3 -2.98 -23.02 -9.23
N TRP A 4 -2.53 -24.00 -8.45
CA TRP A 4 -2.82 -24.03 -7.00
C TRP A 4 -2.10 -22.90 -6.28
N ILE A 5 -0.83 -22.64 -6.63
CA ILE A 5 -0.05 -21.52 -6.10
C ILE A 5 -0.74 -20.19 -6.44
N THR A 6 -1.22 -20.01 -7.67
CA THR A 6 -1.93 -18.79 -8.10
C THR A 6 -3.20 -18.54 -7.30
N ARG A 7 -4.01 -19.57 -7.08
CA ARG A 7 -5.24 -19.45 -6.29
C ARG A 7 -4.95 -18.99 -4.86
N TRP A 8 -3.95 -19.59 -4.22
CA TRP A 8 -3.53 -19.14 -2.89
C TRP A 8 -2.90 -17.75 -2.90
N ALA A 9 -2.11 -17.42 -3.92
CA ALA A 9 -1.57 -16.08 -4.10
C ALA A 9 -2.68 -15.03 -4.20
N PHE A 10 -3.76 -15.31 -4.94
CA PHE A 10 -4.93 -14.43 -5.01
C PHE A 10 -5.60 -14.23 -3.65
N HIS A 11 -5.83 -15.31 -2.88
CA HIS A 11 -6.41 -15.21 -1.54
C HIS A 11 -5.53 -14.41 -0.59
N ILE A 12 -4.22 -14.68 -0.58
CA ILE A 12 -3.26 -13.93 0.25
C ILE A 12 -3.21 -12.47 -0.19
N HIS A 13 -3.19 -12.19 -1.50
CA HIS A 13 -3.20 -10.83 -2.03
C HIS A 13 -4.41 -10.04 -1.54
N LEU A 14 -5.60 -10.65 -1.59
CA LEU A 14 -6.83 -10.03 -1.11
C LEU A 14 -6.80 -9.77 0.40
N ILE A 15 -6.40 -10.75 1.21
CA ILE A 15 -6.32 -10.59 2.67
C ILE A 15 -5.33 -9.46 3.02
N MET A 16 -4.17 -9.43 2.35
CA MET A 16 -3.19 -8.37 2.56
C MET A 16 -3.70 -7.02 2.08
N ALA A 17 -4.39 -6.95 0.95
CA ALA A 17 -4.94 -5.69 0.43
C ALA A 17 -6.01 -5.11 1.37
N ILE A 18 -6.92 -5.95 1.86
CA ILE A 18 -7.97 -5.54 2.80
C ILE A 18 -7.34 -5.08 4.12
N SER A 19 -6.36 -5.85 4.64
CA SER A 19 -5.68 -5.52 5.88
C SER A 19 -4.85 -4.24 5.76
N TRP A 20 -4.19 -4.02 4.61
CA TRP A 20 -3.44 -2.81 4.29
C TRP A 20 -4.33 -1.58 4.25
N ILE A 21 -5.40 -1.64 3.45
CA ILE A 21 -6.34 -0.52 3.28
C ILE A 21 -7.02 -0.23 4.62
N GLY A 22 -7.55 -1.25 5.31
CA GLY A 22 -8.19 -1.10 6.62
C GLY A 22 -7.25 -0.53 7.68
N GLY A 23 -6.00 -0.99 7.70
CA GLY A 23 -4.95 -0.45 8.55
C GLY A 23 -4.65 1.03 8.26
N SER A 24 -4.54 1.40 6.99
CA SER A 24 -4.29 2.79 6.59
C SER A 24 -5.45 3.72 6.95
N VAL A 25 -6.71 3.25 6.80
CA VAL A 25 -7.91 3.97 7.24
C VAL A 25 -7.89 4.15 8.76
N PHE A 26 -7.60 3.09 9.51
CA PHE A 26 -7.50 3.15 10.96
C PHE A 26 -6.47 4.19 11.42
N MET A 27 -5.25 4.16 10.85
CA MET A 27 -4.20 5.10 11.19
C MET A 27 -4.53 6.54 10.77
N PHE A 28 -5.19 6.73 9.63
CA PHE A 28 -5.68 8.03 9.21
C PHE A 28 -6.71 8.59 10.20
N VAL A 29 -7.70 7.78 10.58
CA VAL A 29 -8.73 8.14 11.58
C VAL A 29 -8.08 8.48 12.91
N LEU A 30 -7.16 7.65 13.40
CA LEU A 30 -6.39 7.93 14.62
C LEU A 30 -5.66 9.29 14.52
N GLY A 31 -5.05 9.57 13.37
CA GLY A 31 -4.37 10.82 13.06
C GLY A 31 -5.24 12.08 13.17
N ILE A 32 -6.50 11.99 12.77
CA ILE A 32 -7.45 13.12 12.79
C ILE A 32 -8.23 13.23 14.11
N THR A 33 -8.50 12.12 14.80
CA THR A 33 -9.30 12.09 16.03
C THR A 33 -8.46 12.32 17.29
N LEU A 34 -7.25 11.77 17.36
CA LEU A 34 -6.37 11.89 18.52
C LEU A 34 -5.69 13.26 18.52
N ARG A 35 -6.38 14.32 18.96
CA ARG A 35 -5.86 15.71 18.94
C ARG A 35 -5.01 16.08 20.16
N ASP A 36 -5.21 15.40 21.29
CA ASP A 36 -4.49 15.67 22.52
C ASP A 36 -3.00 15.27 22.41
N LYS A 37 -2.11 16.20 22.74
CA LYS A 37 -0.66 16.01 22.57
C LYS A 37 -0.09 14.98 23.54
N LYS A 38 -0.67 14.86 24.74
CA LYS A 38 -0.23 13.87 25.72
C LYS A 38 -0.60 12.47 25.26
N ALA A 39 -1.85 12.25 24.87
CA ALA A 39 -2.31 10.98 24.33
C ALA A 39 -1.57 10.58 23.04
N GLN A 40 -1.26 11.52 22.14
CA GLN A 40 -0.42 11.26 20.96
C GLN A 40 0.96 10.70 21.34
N LYS A 41 1.60 11.24 22.40
CA LYS A 41 2.91 10.80 22.87
C LYS A 41 2.88 9.43 23.53
N GLU A 42 1.76 9.03 24.11
CA GLU A 42 1.58 7.69 24.68
C GLU A 42 1.28 6.65 23.58
N VAL A 43 0.42 6.99 22.61
CA VAL A 43 -0.09 6.01 21.64
C VAL A 43 0.88 5.79 20.48
N TYR A 44 1.37 6.85 19.83
CA TYR A 44 2.14 6.71 18.59
C TYR A 44 3.45 5.93 18.72
N PRO A 45 4.24 6.04 19.80
CA PRO A 45 5.46 5.25 19.95
C PRO A 45 5.21 3.74 20.07
N HIS A 46 4.03 3.32 20.50
CA HIS A 46 3.65 1.91 20.63
C HIS A 46 2.98 1.39 19.36
N VAL A 47 2.00 2.14 18.83
CA VAL A 47 1.21 1.73 17.66
C VAL A 47 2.02 1.86 16.37
N GLY A 48 2.82 2.92 16.24
CA GLY A 48 3.59 3.22 15.03
C GLY A 48 4.52 2.08 14.59
N PRO A 49 5.39 1.55 15.46
CA PRO A 49 6.26 0.42 15.11
C PRO A 49 5.50 -0.87 14.76
N ILE A 50 4.43 -1.19 15.50
CA ILE A 50 3.60 -2.38 15.22
C ILE A 50 3.00 -2.27 13.82
N PHE A 51 2.40 -1.12 13.52
CA PHE A 51 1.80 -0.85 12.23
C PHE A 51 2.85 -0.84 11.11
N GLY A 52 4.00 -0.21 11.33
CA GLY A 52 5.07 -0.16 10.34
C GLY A 52 5.63 -1.54 9.98
N TRP A 53 5.82 -2.44 10.94
CA TRP A 53 6.24 -3.81 10.65
C TRP A 53 5.18 -4.61 9.90
N PHE A 54 3.91 -4.44 10.29
CA PHE A 54 2.79 -5.01 9.57
C PHE A 54 2.75 -4.52 8.11
N GLU A 55 2.92 -3.22 7.87
CA GLU A 55 3.00 -2.65 6.52
C GLU A 55 4.16 -3.28 5.74
N VAL A 56 5.37 -3.38 6.29
CA VAL A 56 6.49 -4.00 5.55
C VAL A 56 6.14 -5.43 5.09
N VAL A 57 5.60 -6.26 6.00
CA VAL A 57 5.22 -7.64 5.66
C VAL A 57 4.11 -7.67 4.61
N ALA A 58 3.08 -6.85 4.78
CA ALA A 58 1.96 -6.80 3.84
C ALA A 58 2.39 -6.30 2.46
N LEU A 59 3.31 -5.34 2.36
CA LEU A 59 3.83 -4.83 1.09
C LEU A 59 4.59 -5.92 0.34
N VAL A 60 5.47 -6.64 1.03
CA VAL A 60 6.22 -7.76 0.44
C VAL A 60 5.26 -8.82 -0.09
N LEU A 61 4.26 -9.21 0.71
CA LEU A 61 3.28 -10.20 0.30
C LEU A 61 2.41 -9.72 -0.87
N LEU A 62 1.97 -8.45 -0.89
CA LEU A 62 1.21 -7.86 -1.98
C LEU A 62 2.00 -7.86 -3.29
N LEU A 63 3.26 -7.44 -3.26
CA LEU A 63 4.12 -7.42 -4.45
C LEU A 63 4.44 -8.83 -4.94
N ALA A 64 4.78 -9.75 -4.03
CA ALA A 64 5.08 -11.13 -4.39
C ALA A 64 3.86 -11.84 -5.00
N THR A 65 2.70 -11.75 -4.37
CA THR A 65 1.47 -12.36 -4.88
C THR A 65 0.96 -11.68 -6.15
N GLY A 66 1.09 -10.35 -6.25
CA GLY A 66 0.79 -9.61 -7.46
C GLY A 66 1.68 -10.01 -8.64
N PHE A 67 2.97 -10.23 -8.38
CA PHE A 67 3.91 -10.72 -9.37
C PHE A 67 3.60 -12.13 -9.84
N ILE A 68 3.29 -13.05 -8.90
CA ILE A 68 2.86 -14.43 -9.24
C ILE A 68 1.65 -14.39 -10.19
N MET A 69 0.59 -13.67 -9.80
CA MET A 69 -0.61 -13.53 -10.64
C MET A 69 -0.30 -12.86 -11.98
N GLY A 70 0.62 -11.90 -12.00
CA GLY A 70 1.07 -11.22 -13.21
C GLY A 70 1.68 -12.18 -14.24
N ILE A 71 2.43 -13.19 -13.78
CA ILE A 71 2.99 -14.22 -14.65
C ILE A 71 1.90 -15.15 -15.17
N ASN A 72 1.13 -15.83 -14.30
CA ASN A 72 0.23 -16.88 -14.81
C ASN A 72 -1.06 -16.38 -15.45
N TYR A 73 -1.45 -15.11 -15.25
CA TYR A 73 -2.53 -14.50 -16.02
C TYR A 73 -2.02 -13.69 -17.23
N HIS A 74 -0.74 -13.81 -17.59
CA HIS A 74 -0.13 -13.12 -18.74
C HIS A 74 -0.30 -11.59 -18.71
N LEU A 75 -0.45 -11.00 -17.51
CA LEU A 75 -0.70 -9.56 -17.35
C LEU A 75 0.51 -8.72 -17.77
N PHE A 76 1.72 -9.26 -17.64
CA PHE A 76 2.93 -8.58 -18.09
C PHE A 76 3.01 -8.42 -19.61
N GLU A 77 2.42 -9.34 -20.38
CA GLU A 77 2.36 -9.21 -21.85
C GLU A 77 1.47 -8.03 -22.26
N ILE A 78 0.34 -7.85 -21.57
CA ILE A 78 -0.59 -6.72 -21.74
C ILE A 78 0.10 -5.40 -21.35
N LEU A 79 0.90 -5.40 -20.27
CA LEU A 79 1.64 -4.22 -19.82
C LEU A 79 2.77 -3.81 -20.77
N LEU A 80 3.46 -4.80 -21.36
CA LEU A 80 4.58 -4.55 -22.29
C LEU A 80 4.10 -4.24 -23.70
N ASN A 81 2.89 -4.68 -24.07
CA ASN A 81 2.27 -4.40 -25.36
C ASN A 81 0.85 -3.85 -25.18
N PRO A 82 0.71 -2.60 -24.67
CA PRO A 82 -0.61 -2.01 -24.45
C PRO A 82 -1.39 -1.93 -25.76
N ASN A 83 -2.65 -2.38 -25.73
CA ASN A 83 -3.50 -2.46 -26.92
C ASN A 83 -4.64 -1.42 -26.92
N GLY A 84 -4.66 -0.50 -25.97
CA GLY A 84 -5.67 0.55 -25.83
C GLY A 84 -7.07 0.06 -25.40
N SER A 85 -7.20 -1.21 -25.00
CA SER A 85 -8.44 -1.70 -24.37
C SER A 85 -8.60 -1.14 -22.96
N GLU A 86 -9.84 -1.04 -22.49
CA GLU A 86 -10.14 -0.60 -21.12
C GLU A 86 -9.41 -1.46 -20.06
N ILE A 87 -9.25 -2.76 -20.31
CA ILE A 87 -8.50 -3.68 -19.45
C ILE A 87 -7.02 -3.29 -19.43
N SER A 88 -6.41 -3.06 -20.60
CA SER A 88 -5.00 -2.68 -20.73
C SER A 88 -4.72 -1.37 -20.00
N ASP A 89 -5.58 -0.37 -20.19
CA ASP A 89 -5.42 0.96 -19.58
C ASP A 89 -5.61 0.91 -18.06
N ALA A 90 -6.64 0.19 -17.58
CA ALA A 90 -6.87 0.01 -16.15
C ALA A 90 -5.72 -0.75 -15.47
N LEU A 91 -5.18 -1.78 -16.13
CA LEU A 91 -4.05 -2.56 -15.63
C LEU A 91 -2.77 -1.71 -15.55
N LEU A 92 -2.48 -0.94 -16.61
CA LEU A 92 -1.33 -0.03 -16.66
C LEU A 92 -1.41 1.01 -15.54
N ASN A 93 -2.56 1.67 -15.40
CA ASN A 93 -2.79 2.67 -14.34
C ASN A 93 -2.60 2.06 -12.95
N LYS A 94 -3.14 0.86 -12.72
CA LYS A 94 -2.97 0.15 -11.44
C LYS A 94 -1.49 -0.11 -11.14
N VAL A 95 -0.72 -0.63 -12.11
CA VAL A 95 0.69 -0.95 -11.90
C VAL A 95 1.53 0.30 -11.67
N VAL A 96 1.26 1.39 -12.40
CA VAL A 96 1.91 2.69 -12.18
C VAL A 96 1.64 3.18 -10.76
N LEU A 97 0.38 3.16 -10.32
CA LEU A 97 0.01 3.58 -8.97
C LEU A 97 0.63 2.70 -7.89
N VAL A 98 0.65 1.38 -8.06
CA VAL A 98 1.32 0.44 -7.13
C VAL A 98 2.82 0.71 -7.07
N SER A 99 3.46 1.05 -8.19
CA SER A 99 4.88 1.39 -8.23
C SER A 99 5.18 2.68 -7.46
N ILE A 100 4.37 3.72 -7.69
CA ILE A 100 4.49 5.00 -6.97
C ILE A 100 4.24 4.78 -5.47
N LEU A 101 3.18 4.06 -5.11
CA LEU A 101 2.84 3.69 -3.73
C LEU A 101 4.00 2.97 -3.04
N THR A 102 4.61 2.00 -3.72
CA THR A 102 5.72 1.21 -3.20
C THR A 102 6.91 2.11 -2.88
N ILE A 103 7.30 2.97 -3.82
CA ILE A 103 8.40 3.93 -3.62
C ILE A 103 8.09 4.88 -2.46
N ALA A 104 6.88 5.47 -2.45
CA ALA A 104 6.46 6.38 -1.38
C ALA A 104 6.49 5.69 -0.01
N THR A 105 6.07 4.43 0.07
CA THR A 105 6.04 3.64 1.30
C THR A 105 7.45 3.29 1.78
N VAL A 106 8.35 2.87 0.89
CA VAL A 106 9.75 2.60 1.25
C VAL A 106 10.41 3.87 1.78
N VAL A 107 10.23 5.01 1.10
CA VAL A 107 10.76 6.30 1.56
C VAL A 107 10.16 6.69 2.92
N HIS A 108 8.84 6.56 3.08
CA HIS A 108 8.15 6.83 4.35
C HIS A 108 8.73 6.00 5.49
N PHE A 109 8.89 4.69 5.28
CA PHE A 109 9.39 3.76 6.27
C PHE A 109 10.86 4.05 6.65
N VAL A 110 11.72 4.35 5.67
CA VAL A 110 13.12 4.73 5.93
C VAL A 110 13.20 5.99 6.80
N ILE A 111 12.37 6.99 6.53
CA ILE A 111 12.31 8.22 7.34
C ILE A 111 11.77 7.90 8.74
N ALA A 112 10.70 7.12 8.83
CA ALA A 112 10.08 6.71 10.10
C ALA A 112 11.09 5.96 10.99
N TYR A 113 11.84 5.02 10.42
CA TYR A 113 12.87 4.26 11.11
C TYR A 113 14.02 5.16 11.61
N LYS A 114 14.54 6.05 10.76
CA LYS A 114 15.62 6.99 11.13
C LYS A 114 15.21 7.98 12.21
N THR A 115 13.92 8.27 12.33
CA THR A 115 13.36 9.23 13.30
C THR A 115 12.72 8.54 14.51
N ASN A 116 12.79 7.21 14.60
CA ASN A 116 12.20 6.49 15.72
C ASN A 116 12.96 6.78 17.03
N GLY A 117 12.22 7.03 18.11
CA GLY A 117 12.79 7.38 19.42
C GLY A 117 13.50 8.74 19.48
N ARG A 118 13.37 9.59 18.45
CA ARG A 118 13.95 10.94 18.41
C ARG A 118 12.86 11.98 18.18
N GLU A 119 13.08 13.20 18.65
CA GLU A 119 12.20 14.30 18.29
C GLU A 119 12.39 14.66 16.81
N ARG A 120 11.27 14.73 16.08
CA ARG A 120 11.27 15.11 14.66
C ARG A 120 11.36 16.62 14.52
N THR A 121 12.19 17.08 13.59
CA THR A 121 12.18 18.49 13.17
C THR A 121 10.85 18.82 12.48
N PRO A 122 10.45 20.11 12.39
CA PRO A 122 9.22 20.49 11.68
C PRO A 122 9.14 19.98 10.24
N VAL A 123 10.28 19.97 9.53
CA VAL A 123 10.38 19.44 8.16
C VAL A 123 10.16 17.92 8.13
N GLN A 124 10.79 17.18 9.04
CA GLN A 124 10.59 15.73 9.16
C GLN A 124 9.14 15.39 9.53
N GLN A 125 8.52 16.19 10.39
CA GLN A 125 7.13 16.04 10.79
C GLN A 125 6.17 16.28 9.61
N PHE A 126 6.42 17.32 8.81
CA PHE A 126 5.64 17.62 7.62
C PHE A 126 5.79 16.52 6.57
N LEU A 127 7.01 16.11 6.24
CA LEU A 127 7.27 15.04 5.27
C LEU A 127 6.68 13.70 5.72
N SER A 128 6.78 13.36 7.00
CA SER A 128 6.21 12.12 7.55
C SER A 128 4.68 12.12 7.43
N ARG A 129 4.01 13.21 7.80
CA ARG A 129 2.54 13.30 7.69
C ARG A 129 2.07 13.38 6.24
N GLY A 130 2.74 14.19 5.43
CA GLY A 130 2.40 14.35 4.01
C GLY A 130 2.56 13.05 3.24
N SER A 131 3.64 12.30 3.49
CA SER A 131 3.83 10.98 2.88
C SER A 131 2.77 9.97 3.32
N SER A 132 2.40 9.91 4.61
CA SER A 132 1.29 9.05 5.06
C SER A 132 -0.04 9.39 4.36
N MET A 133 -0.35 10.68 4.23
CA MET A 133 -1.57 11.12 3.52
C MET A 133 -1.53 10.75 2.04
N LEU A 134 -0.40 10.96 1.37
CA LEU A 134 -0.22 10.58 -0.02
C LEU A 134 -0.40 9.07 -0.21
N ILE A 135 0.24 8.24 0.63
CA ILE A 135 0.12 6.78 0.61
C ILE A 135 -1.34 6.36 0.80
N PHE A 136 -2.05 6.98 1.74
CA PHE A 136 -3.47 6.72 1.97
C PHE A 136 -4.31 6.97 0.72
N PHE A 137 -4.16 8.11 0.05
CA PHE A 137 -4.91 8.38 -1.18
C PHE A 137 -4.51 7.46 -2.34
N LEU A 138 -3.21 7.18 -2.50
CA LEU A 138 -2.73 6.22 -3.50
C LEU A 138 -3.35 4.83 -3.29
N ASN A 139 -3.51 4.37 -2.05
CA ASN A 139 -4.21 3.11 -1.75
C ASN A 139 -5.65 3.10 -2.27
N LEU A 140 -6.38 4.21 -2.09
CA LEU A 140 -7.75 4.33 -2.59
C LEU A 140 -7.81 4.28 -4.13
N PHE A 141 -6.84 4.90 -4.81
CA PHE A 141 -6.76 4.82 -6.28
C PHE A 141 -6.35 3.43 -6.77
N VAL A 142 -5.40 2.76 -6.11
CA VAL A 142 -5.04 1.36 -6.42
C VAL A 142 -6.26 0.44 -6.27
N MET A 143 -7.03 0.62 -5.19
CA MET A 143 -8.28 -0.10 -4.96
C MET A 143 -9.33 0.21 -6.03
N HIS A 144 -9.47 1.48 -6.42
CA HIS A 144 -10.38 1.88 -7.50
C HIS A 144 -10.08 1.11 -8.79
N TYR A 145 -8.83 1.08 -9.25
CA TYR A 145 -8.49 0.32 -10.45
C TYR A 145 -8.61 -1.20 -10.27
N ALA A 146 -8.48 -1.72 -9.04
CA ALA A 146 -8.79 -3.12 -8.77
C ALA A 146 -10.29 -3.43 -8.95
N ILE A 147 -11.17 -2.51 -8.54
CA ILE A 147 -12.63 -2.63 -8.74
C ILE A 147 -12.98 -2.48 -10.23
N VAL A 148 -12.38 -1.51 -10.93
CA VAL A 148 -12.57 -1.33 -12.38
C VAL A 148 -12.22 -2.61 -13.14
N LEU A 149 -11.02 -3.17 -12.90
CA LEU A 149 -10.61 -4.44 -13.51
C LEU A 149 -11.58 -5.58 -13.20
N ARG A 150 -12.11 -5.64 -11.98
CA ARG A 150 -13.10 -6.66 -11.61
C ARG A 150 -14.47 -6.47 -12.25
N ASN A 151 -14.84 -5.24 -12.61
CA ASN A 151 -16.12 -4.97 -13.27
C ASN A 151 -16.06 -5.26 -14.77
N ILE A 152 -14.86 -5.18 -15.37
CA ILE A 152 -14.66 -5.47 -16.80
C ILE A 152 -14.54 -6.99 -17.05
N LEU A 153 -13.99 -7.74 -16.09
CA LEU A 153 -13.79 -9.20 -16.13
C LEU A 153 -15.01 -9.98 -15.61
#